data_AF-R9LF75-F1
#
_entry.id   AF-R9LF75-F1
#
_cell.length_a   1.000
_cell.length_b   1.000
_cell.length_c   1.000
_cell.angle_alpha   90.00
_cell.angle_beta   90.00
_cell.angle_gamma   90.00
#
_symmetry.space_group_name_H-M   'P 1'
#
loop_
_entity.id
_entity.type
_entity.pdbx_description
1 polymer ?
#
loop_
_entity_poly.entity_id
_entity_poly.type
_entity_poly.pdbx_seq_one_letter_code
_entity_poly.pdbx_strand_id
1 'polypeptide(L)'
;MFALAEDSSFYIPNALHVERDDDLFLFPDDEEAAKAAERDGVQLIYGMEDVPDGVYLDTPENRAAILDSLDKHPEYRDVASKHKQSPGMGIQLL
;
A
#
# COMPACT_ATOMS: atom_id res chain seq x y z
N MET A 1 6.98 10.54 -9.74
CA MET A 1 5.88 9.90 -10.49
C MET A 1 5.68 8.54 -9.85
N PHE A 2 4.45 8.27 -9.40
CA PHE A 2 4.04 7.05 -8.71
C PHE A 2 2.82 6.46 -9.42
N ALA A 3 2.56 5.18 -9.21
CA ALA A 3 1.37 4.52 -9.73
C ALA A 3 0.29 4.40 -8.64
N LEU A 4 -0.97 4.45 -9.08
CA LEU A 4 -2.12 4.15 -8.23
C LEU A 4 -2.63 2.77 -8.62
N ALA A 5 -2.72 1.88 -7.64
CA ALA A 5 -3.22 0.54 -7.83
C ALA A 5 -4.39 0.23 -6.89
N GLU A 6 -5.28 -0.63 -7.36
CA GLU A 6 -6.43 -1.16 -6.62
C GLU A 6 -6.40 -2.69 -6.46
N ASP A 7 -5.59 -3.38 -7.28
CA ASP A 7 -5.56 -4.84 -7.40
C ASP A 7 -4.14 -5.41 -7.20
N SER A 8 -3.81 -5.72 -5.95
CA SER A 8 -2.61 -6.49 -5.62
C SER A 8 -2.90 -7.42 -4.45
N SER A 9 -2.49 -8.69 -4.58
CA SER A 9 -2.74 -9.71 -3.55
C SER A 9 -2.09 -9.40 -2.20
N PHE A 10 -1.15 -8.45 -2.19
CA PHE A 10 -0.42 -8.01 -1.00
C PHE A 10 -1.16 -6.94 -0.18
N TYR A 11 -1.99 -6.12 -0.83
CA TYR A 11 -2.69 -4.99 -0.22
C TYR A 11 -4.17 -5.32 0.05
N ILE A 12 -4.81 -4.50 0.88
CA ILE A 12 -6.25 -4.61 1.15
C ILE A 12 -6.99 -4.52 -0.19
N PRO A 13 -7.81 -5.52 -0.56
CA PRO A 13 -8.50 -5.52 -1.85
C PRO A 13 -9.35 -4.26 -2.06
N ASN A 14 -9.44 -3.76 -3.29
CA ASN A 14 -10.21 -2.57 -3.65
C ASN A 14 -9.76 -1.26 -2.97
N ALA A 15 -8.63 -1.26 -2.26
CA ALA A 15 -8.09 -0.07 -1.62
C ALA A 15 -7.01 0.57 -2.50
N LEU A 16 -7.21 1.85 -2.80
CA LEU A 16 -6.25 2.66 -3.53
C LEU A 16 -5.01 2.89 -2.67
N HIS A 17 -3.84 2.56 -3.22
CA HIS A 17 -2.54 2.74 -2.61
C HIS A 17 -1.53 3.29 -3.61
N VAL A 18 -0.42 3.79 -3.07
CA VAL A 18 0.74 4.21 -3.87
C VAL A 18 1.68 3.02 -4.02
N GLU A 19 2.09 2.76 -5.26
CA GLU A 19 3.15 1.80 -5.58
C GLU A 19 4.21 2.47 -6.46
N ARG A 20 5.40 1.86 -6.47
CA ARG A 20 6.47 2.23 -7.40
C ARG A 20 6.03 1.89 -8.82
N ASP A 21 6.27 2.82 -9.74
CA ASP A 21 6.21 2.53 -11.17
C ASP A 21 7.44 1.69 -11.57
N ASP A 22 7.22 0.39 -11.79
CA ASP A 22 8.23 -0.60 -12.17
C ASP A 22 8.75 -0.44 -13.61
N ASP A 23 8.11 0.37 -14.45
CA ASP A 23 8.67 0.68 -15.78
C ASP A 23 9.66 1.86 -15.70
N LEU A 24 9.42 2.79 -14.79
CA LEU A 24 10.24 4.00 -14.65
C LEU A 24 11.38 3.87 -13.62
N PHE A 25 11.29 2.94 -12.65
CA PHE A 25 12.30 2.68 -11.63
C PHE A 25 12.82 3.95 -10.91
N LEU A 26 11.95 4.93 -10.66
CA LEU A 26 12.34 6.21 -10.05
C LEU A 26 12.61 6.11 -8.54
N PHE A 27 12.07 5.08 -7.89
CA PHE A 27 12.19 4.86 -6.45
C PHE A 27 12.70 3.43 -6.16
N PRO A 28 13.40 3.21 -5.03
CA PRO A 28 13.89 1.88 -4.67
C PRO A 28 12.77 0.90 -4.31
N ASP A 29 11.65 1.38 -3.78
CA ASP A 29 10.51 0.60 -3.29
C ASP A 29 9.24 1.46 -3.20
N ASP A 30 8.12 0.83 -2.83
CA ASP A 30 6.81 1.48 -2.68
C ASP A 30 6.80 2.49 -1.52
N GLU A 31 7.60 2.27 -0.48
CA GLU A 31 7.69 3.18 0.67
C GLU A 31 8.29 4.53 0.26
N GLU A 32 9.37 4.52 -0.52
CA GLU A 32 9.97 5.74 -1.05
C GLU A 32 9.10 6.40 -2.12
N ALA A 33 8.34 5.63 -2.90
CA ALA A 33 7.33 6.16 -3.81
C ALA A 33 6.18 6.87 -3.05
N ALA A 34 5.69 6.27 -1.96
CA ALA A 34 4.66 6.85 -1.10
C ALA A 34 5.12 8.15 -0.45
N LYS A 35 6.34 8.18 0.13
CA LYS A 35 6.94 9.42 0.68
C LYS A 35 7.06 10.52 -0.37
N ALA A 36 7.38 10.16 -1.62
CA ALA A 36 7.44 11.14 -2.71
C ALA A 36 6.04 11.66 -3.07
N ALA A 37 5.04 10.77 -3.15
CA ALA A 37 3.65 11.15 -3.38
C ALA A 37 3.14 12.13 -2.31
N GLU A 38 3.48 11.90 -1.03
CA GLU A 38 3.13 12.82 0.06
C GLU A 38 3.78 14.19 -0.08
N ARG A 39 5.06 14.25 -0.46
CA ARG A 39 5.76 15.51 -0.74
C ARG A 39 5.10 16.27 -1.90
N ASP A 40 4.50 15.54 -2.85
CA ASP A 40 3.76 16.09 -3.99
C ASP A 40 2.30 16.44 -3.64
N GLY A 41 1.86 16.22 -2.39
CA GLY A 41 0.55 16.63 -1.87
C GLY A 41 -0.52 15.54 -1.87
N VAL A 42 -0.17 14.28 -2.17
CA VAL A 42 -1.07 13.14 -1.96
C VAL A 42 -1.23 12.92 -0.45
N GLN A 43 -2.47 12.87 0.02
CA GLN A 43 -2.74 12.54 1.42
C GLN A 43 -2.80 11.02 1.56
N LEU A 44 -2.05 10.46 2.52
CA LEU A 44 -2.06 9.05 2.86
C LEU A 44 -2.67 8.83 4.24
N ILE A 45 -3.24 7.64 4.46
CA ILE A 45 -3.90 7.30 5.72
C ILE A 45 -2.85 7.08 6.82
N TYR A 46 -3.09 7.71 7.98
CA TYR A 46 -2.38 7.48 9.22
C TYR A 46 -3.35 7.26 10.38
N GLY A 47 -2.97 6.40 11.33
CA GLY A 47 -3.70 6.19 12.59
C GLY A 47 -5.04 5.49 12.44
N MET A 48 -5.25 4.73 11.37
CA MET A 48 -6.45 3.93 11.15
C MET A 48 -6.21 2.50 11.67
N GLU A 49 -7.10 2.01 12.54
CA GLU A 49 -7.02 0.67 13.11
C GLU A 49 -6.93 -0.40 12.00
N ASP A 50 -6.09 -1.41 12.22
CA ASP A 50 -5.80 -2.50 11.27
C ASP A 50 -5.14 -2.10 9.94
N VAL A 51 -4.85 -0.81 9.72
CA VAL A 51 -4.34 -0.28 8.44
C VAL A 51 -2.92 0.27 8.61
N PRO A 52 -1.94 -0.12 7.77
CA PRO A 52 -0.61 0.46 7.79
C PRO A 52 -0.63 1.95 7.41
N ASP A 53 0.09 2.73 8.22
CA ASP A 53 0.35 4.14 7.99
C ASP A 53 1.14 4.38 6.69
N GLY A 54 0.76 5.41 5.94
CA GLY A 54 1.52 5.89 4.78
C GLY A 54 1.46 4.99 3.54
N VAL A 55 0.45 4.12 3.42
CA VAL A 55 0.30 3.19 2.29
C VAL A 55 -0.89 3.57 1.39
N TYR A 56 -2.06 3.74 1.98
CA TYR A 56 -3.31 3.94 1.26
C TYR A 56 -3.68 5.42 1.13
N LEU A 57 -4.36 5.78 0.04
CA LEU A 57 -4.82 7.15 -0.19
C LEU A 57 -5.88 7.57 0.84
N ASP A 58 -5.71 8.76 1.43
CA ASP A 58 -6.66 9.33 2.37
C ASP A 58 -7.78 10.07 1.65
N THR A 59 -8.80 9.31 1.27
CA THR A 59 -10.07 9.84 0.77
C THR A 59 -11.25 9.17 1.50
N PRO A 60 -12.40 9.83 1.63
CA PRO A 60 -13.60 9.22 2.21
C PRO A 60 -13.99 7.90 1.52
N GLU A 61 -13.90 7.86 0.19
CA GLU A 61 -14.24 6.71 -0.63
C GLU A 61 -13.30 5.54 -0.35
N ASN A 62 -11.99 5.81 -0.30
CA ASN A 62 -11.00 4.76 -0.06
C ASN A 62 -11.06 4.23 1.38
N ARG A 63 -11.32 5.08 2.37
CA ARG A 63 -11.55 4.65 3.76
C ARG A 63 -12.76 3.72 3.87
N ALA A 64 -13.84 4.03 3.16
CA ALA A 64 -15.02 3.16 3.12
C ALA A 64 -14.71 1.82 2.44
N ALA A 65 -13.96 1.83 1.33
CA ALA A 65 -13.52 0.63 0.64
C ALA A 65 -12.65 -0.26 1.54
N ILE A 66 -11.70 0.34 2.27
CA ILE A 66 -10.84 -0.38 3.22
C ILE A 66 -11.67 -1.06 4.31
N LEU A 67 -12.63 -0.35 4.92
CA LEU A 67 -13.46 -0.93 5.98
C LEU A 67 -14.32 -2.09 5.47
N ASP A 68 -14.95 -1.93 4.31
CA ASP A 68 -15.75 -2.98 3.66
C ASP A 68 -14.88 -4.20 3.28
N SER A 69 -13.67 -3.96 2.75
CA SER A 69 -12.74 -5.02 2.43
C SER A 69 -12.20 -5.73 3.67
N LEU A 70 -11.91 -5.04 4.76
CA LEU A 70 -11.47 -5.67 6.01
C LEU A 70 -12.59 -6.50 6.67
N ASP A 71 -13.86 -6.11 6.52
CA ASP A 71 -15.00 -6.93 6.96
C ASP A 71 -15.08 -8.25 6.18
N LYS A 72 -14.90 -8.19 4.84
CA LYS A 72 -14.95 -9.35 3.94
C LYS A 72 -13.70 -10.22 3.99
N HIS A 73 -12.55 -9.61 4.25
CA HIS A 73 -11.22 -10.21 4.19
C HIS A 73 -10.45 -9.95 5.51
N PRO A 74 -10.88 -10.55 6.63
CA PRO A 74 -10.27 -10.32 7.94
C PRO A 74 -8.79 -10.73 8.01
N GLU A 75 -8.29 -11.55 7.08
CA GLU A 75 -6.89 -11.93 6.95
C GLU A 75 -5.94 -10.75 6.64
N TYR A 76 -6.48 -9.63 6.14
CA TYR A 76 -5.72 -8.40 5.88
C TYR A 76 -5.63 -7.47 7.09
N ARG A 77 -6.31 -7.77 8.20
CA ARG A 77 -6.14 -7.01 9.45
C ARG A 77 -4.75 -7.20 10.02
N ASP A 78 -4.17 -6.14 10.56
CA ASP A 78 -2.87 -6.15 11.26
C ASP A 78 -1.69 -6.71 10.47
N VAL A 79 -1.76 -6.78 9.13
CA VAL A 79 -0.66 -7.27 8.28
C VAL A 79 0.56 -6.34 8.31
N ALA A 80 0.41 -5.09 8.77
CA ALA A 80 1.50 -4.15 9.06
C ALA A 80 2.52 -4.73 10.07
N SER A 81 2.07 -5.60 10.98
CA SER A 81 2.93 -6.23 11.98
C SER A 81 3.73 -7.44 11.45
N LYS A 82 3.29 -8.04 10.34
CA LYS A 82 3.94 -9.22 9.74
C LYS A 82 4.99 -8.87 8.66
N HIS A 83 4.90 -7.69 8.04
CA HIS A 83 5.72 -7.37 6.86
C HIS A 83 7.03 -6.64 7.12
N LYS A 84 7.35 -6.28 8.37
CA LYS A 84 8.74 -5.92 8.75
C LYS A 84 9.74 -7.08 8.61
N GLN A 85 9.29 -8.31 8.30
CA GLN A 85 10.11 -9.52 8.34
C GLN A 85 10.37 -10.23 6.99
N SER A 86 10.03 -9.68 5.83
CA SER A 86 10.40 -10.34 4.55
C SER A 86 11.21 -9.45 3.60
N PRO A 87 12.49 -9.17 3.90
CA PRO A 87 13.44 -8.82 2.86
C PRO A 87 13.86 -10.12 2.14
N GLY A 88 13.41 -10.30 0.90
CA GLY A 88 14.00 -11.27 -0.01
C GLY A 88 13.00 -12.25 -0.63
N MET A 89 12.27 -11.81 -1.65
CA MET A 89 12.03 -12.72 -2.77
C MET A 89 13.29 -12.73 -3.63
N GLY A 90 14.16 -13.69 -3.35
CA GLY A 90 15.29 -14.01 -4.21
C GLY A 90 14.79 -14.30 -5.62
N ILE A 91 15.30 -13.53 -6.58
CA ILE A 91 15.39 -13.91 -7.99
C ILE A 91 15.88 -15.36 -8.10
N GLN A 92 14.98 -16.27 -8.44
CA GLN A 92 15.38 -17.58 -8.97
C GLN A 92 15.67 -17.39 -10.46
N LEU A 93 16.92 -17.04 -10.78
CA LEU A 93 17.43 -17.22 -12.14
C LEU A 93 17.73 -18.70 -12.34
N LEU A 94 16.95 -19.29 -13.27
CA LEU A 94 17.12 -20.54 -14.04
C LEU A 94 17.41 -21.83 -13.26
#